data_AF-A0A227J3F2-F1
#
_entry.id   AF-A0A227J3F2-F1
#
_cell.length_a   1.000
_cell.length_b   1.000
_cell.length_c   1.000
_cell.angle_alpha   90.00
_cell.angle_beta   90.00
_cell.angle_gamma   90.00
#
_symmetry.space_group_name_H-M   'P 1'
#
loop_
_entity.id
_entity.type
_entity.pdbx_description
1 polymer ?
#
loop_
_entity_poly.entity_id
_entity_poly.type
_entity_poly.pdbx_seq_one_letter_code
_entity_poly.pdbx_strand_id
1 'polypeptide(L)'
;MGCQTSQTTEMESAEASMKTITGTVAYRERIALPPNAVVTVTLEDVSLADAPSKLLAKQTFETEGKQVPLSFELSYDSNEIKPNHTYSVRARIEVDGKLRFISDTH
;
A
#
# COMPACT_ATOMS: atom_id res chain seq x y z
N MET A 1 48.15 -18.98 -5.70
CA MET A 1 47.65 -18.52 -4.39
C MET A 1 46.79 -17.27 -4.63
N GLY A 2 45.46 -17.24 -4.72
CA GLY A 2 44.36 -18.20 -4.81
C GLY A 2 43.18 -17.45 -5.47
N CYS A 3 42.39 -18.12 -6.31
CA CYS A 3 40.94 -18.33 -6.15
C CYS A 3 40.11 -17.03 -5.93
N GLN A 4 39.36 -16.58 -6.95
CA GLN A 4 37.93 -16.89 -7.19
C GLN A 4 36.98 -15.98 -6.39
N THR A 5 36.40 -14.97 -7.03
CA THR A 5 35.00 -14.93 -7.54
C THR A 5 33.92 -15.06 -6.47
N SER A 6 33.15 -14.01 -6.28
CA SER A 6 31.79 -14.10 -5.75
C SER A 6 30.89 -13.13 -6.52
N GLN A 7 30.61 -13.48 -7.78
CA GLN A 7 29.29 -13.24 -8.34
C GLN A 7 28.40 -14.36 -7.84
N THR A 8 27.40 -14.03 -7.04
CA THR A 8 26.23 -14.86 -6.71
C THR A 8 25.23 -13.83 -6.17
N THR A 9 24.28 -13.34 -6.95
CA THR A 9 23.12 -14.14 -7.36
C THR A 9 22.45 -13.46 -8.55
N GLU A 10 22.54 -14.05 -9.73
CA GLU A 10 21.53 -13.92 -10.77
C GLU A 10 20.55 -15.06 -10.58
N MET A 11 19.30 -14.71 -10.27
CA MET A 11 18.14 -15.48 -10.70
C MET A 11 17.29 -14.53 -11.53
N GLU A 12 17.53 -14.58 -12.83
CA GLU A 12 16.62 -14.13 -13.85
C GLU A 12 15.32 -14.93 -13.72
N SER A 13 14.24 -14.25 -13.38
CA SER A 13 12.87 -14.76 -13.46
C SER A 13 11.99 -13.55 -13.68
N ALA A 14 11.89 -13.13 -14.96
CA ALA A 14 11.03 -12.06 -15.46
C ALA A 14 10.95 -10.85 -14.51
N GLU A 15 11.94 -9.94 -14.55
CA GLU A 15 12.09 -8.78 -13.65
C GLU A 15 10.75 -8.28 -13.10
N ALA A 16 10.33 -8.87 -11.98
CA ALA A 16 9.20 -8.39 -11.24
C ALA A 16 9.76 -7.16 -10.56
N SER A 17 9.60 -5.99 -11.20
CA SER A 17 9.97 -4.69 -10.64
C SER A 17 9.05 -4.32 -9.46
N MET A 18 8.66 -5.31 -8.66
CA MET A 18 7.80 -5.18 -7.50
C MET A 18 8.58 -4.45 -6.40
N LYS A 19 8.04 -3.31 -5.98
CA LYS A 19 8.49 -2.55 -4.83
C LYS A 19 7.41 -2.56 -3.77
N THR A 20 7.78 -2.21 -2.54
CA THR A 20 6.85 -2.20 -1.40
C THR A 20 6.83 -0.82 -0.76
N ILE A 21 5.62 -0.30 -0.51
CA ILE A 21 5.36 0.88 0.32
C ILE A 21 5.01 0.38 1.72
N THR A 22 5.79 0.81 2.71
CA THR A 22 5.51 0.52 4.12
C THR A 22 5.03 1.78 4.81
N GLY A 23 4.02 1.68 5.66
CA GLY A 23 3.51 2.82 6.42
C GLY A 23 2.62 2.41 7.57
N THR A 24 1.98 3.40 8.19
CA THR A 24 1.01 3.17 9.27
C THR A 24 -0.29 3.91 9.01
N VAL A 25 -1.42 3.25 9.29
CA VAL A 25 -2.75 3.84 9.28
C VAL A 25 -3.10 4.25 10.70
N ALA A 26 -3.42 5.52 10.90
CA ALA A 26 -3.89 6.07 12.18
C ALA A 26 -5.06 7.04 11.94
N TYR A 27 -5.91 7.20 12.95
CA TYR A 27 -6.99 8.20 12.95
C TYR A 27 -7.05 8.91 14.30
N ARG A 28 -7.57 10.15 14.32
CA ARG A 28 -7.53 11.02 15.51
C ARG A 28 -8.65 10.76 16.50
N GLU A 29 -9.75 10.17 16.05
CA GLU A 29 -10.89 9.87 16.91
C GLU A 29 -10.52 8.82 17.96
N ARG A 30 -10.98 9.03 19.19
CA ARG A 30 -10.76 8.11 20.32
C ARG A 30 -11.82 7.02 20.35
N ILE A 31 -12.05 6.38 19.21
CA ILE A 31 -13.00 5.28 19.08
C ILE A 31 -12.20 3.99 18.95
N ALA A 32 -12.56 2.98 19.74
CA ALA A 32 -11.97 1.65 19.59
C ALA A 32 -12.35 1.08 18.23
N LEU A 33 -11.36 0.67 17.45
CA LEU A 33 -11.63 -0.01 16.20
C LEU A 33 -12.22 -1.39 16.53
N PRO A 34 -13.40 -1.75 16.01
CA PRO A 34 -13.96 -3.06 16.28
C PRO A 34 -13.10 -4.16 15.61
N PRO A 35 -13.09 -5.38 16.15
CA PRO A 35 -12.18 -6.44 15.70
C PRO A 35 -12.48 -6.95 14.28
N ASN A 36 -13.71 -6.75 13.79
CA ASN A 36 -14.18 -7.06 12.44
C ASN A 36 -13.96 -5.89 11.45
N ALA A 37 -13.10 -4.92 11.79
CA ALA A 37 -12.78 -3.83 10.89
C ALA A 37 -11.85 -4.33 9.79
N VAL A 38 -12.18 -3.98 8.55
CA VAL A 38 -11.40 -4.28 7.34
C VAL A 38 -10.73 -3.00 6.89
N VAL A 39 -9.40 -3.00 6.85
CA VAL A 39 -8.61 -1.90 6.33
C VAL A 39 -8.25 -2.21 4.88
N THR A 40 -8.52 -1.27 3.99
CA THR A 40 -8.09 -1.34 2.59
C THR A 40 -7.19 -0.15 2.30
N VAL A 41 -5.97 -0.43 1.87
CA VAL A 41 -4.98 0.55 1.44
C VAL A 41 -4.80 0.44 -0.06
N THR A 42 -4.89 1.55 -0.78
CA THR A 42 -4.79 1.63 -2.23
C THR A 42 -3.75 2.64 -2.66
N LEU A 43 -2.92 2.27 -3.63
CA LEU A 43 -2.06 3.19 -4.37
C LEU A 43 -2.77 3.55 -5.67
N GLU A 44 -2.98 4.84 -5.87
CA GLU A 44 -3.68 5.37 -7.04
C GLU A 44 -2.81 6.43 -7.75
N ASP A 45 -2.85 6.43 -9.08
CA ASP A 45 -2.32 7.52 -9.90
C ASP A 45 -3.38 8.63 -9.99
N VAL A 46 -3.04 9.80 -9.45
CA VAL A 46 -3.87 11.01 -9.39
C VAL A 46 -3.29 12.15 -10.22
N SER A 47 -2.37 11.84 -11.15
CA SER A 47 -1.76 12.83 -12.04
C SER A 47 -2.76 13.55 -12.94
N LEU A 48 -3.88 12.90 -13.28
CA LEU A 48 -4.95 13.47 -14.09
C LEU A 48 -6.05 14.01 -13.19
N ALA A 49 -6.15 15.33 -13.06
CA ALA A 49 -7.18 15.98 -12.25
C ALA A 49 -8.62 15.76 -12.78
N ASP A 50 -8.75 15.56 -14.10
CA ASP A 50 -10.05 15.43 -14.79
C ASP A 50 -10.43 13.98 -15.10
N ALA A 51 -9.68 12.99 -14.60
CA ALA A 51 -9.93 11.57 -14.86
C ALA A 51 -10.07 10.79 -13.54
N PRO A 52 -10.80 9.66 -13.54
CA PRO A 52 -10.81 8.76 -12.40
C PRO A 52 -9.39 8.26 -12.11
N SER A 53 -9.01 8.24 -10.83
CA SER A 53 -7.70 7.77 -10.40
C SER A 53 -7.46 6.32 -10.84
N LYS A 54 -6.26 6.04 -11.39
CA LYS A 54 -5.91 4.68 -11.80
C LYS A 54 -5.39 3.90 -10.59
N LEU A 55 -6.07 2.82 -10.20
CA LEU A 55 -5.57 1.91 -9.17
C LEU A 55 -4.33 1.17 -9.66
N LEU A 56 -3.22 1.30 -8.95
CA LEU A 56 -1.96 0.59 -9.23
C LEU A 56 -1.77 -0.60 -8.30
N ALA A 57 -2.10 -0.44 -7.02
CA ALA A 57 -2.01 -1.52 -6.04
C ALA A 57 -3.11 -1.39 -5.00
N LYS A 58 -3.51 -2.53 -4.43
CA LYS A 58 -4.48 -2.60 -3.35
C LYS A 58 -4.10 -3.70 -2.37
N GLN A 59 -4.10 -3.36 -1.09
CA GLN A 59 -3.94 -4.28 0.01
C GLN A 59 -5.17 -4.20 0.90
N THR A 60 -5.75 -5.33 1.24
CA THR A 60 -6.85 -5.42 2.21
C THR A 60 -6.44 -6.37 3.33
N PHE A 61 -6.70 -5.98 4.57
CA PHE A 61 -6.44 -6.80 5.75
C PHE A 61 -7.45 -6.50 6.87
N GLU A 62 -7.75 -7.51 7.67
CA GLU A 62 -8.57 -7.36 8.86
C GLU A 62 -7.71 -6.85 10.02
N THR A 63 -8.30 -6.06 10.91
CA THR A 63 -7.56 -5.55 12.07
C THR A 63 -7.41 -6.60 13.16
N GLU A 64 -8.29 -7.60 13.22
CA GLU A 64 -8.24 -8.70 14.18
C GLU A 64 -8.13 -8.21 15.64
N GLY A 65 -8.74 -7.05 15.92
CA GLY A 65 -8.67 -6.39 17.23
C GLY A 65 -7.44 -5.51 17.47
N LYS A 66 -6.49 -5.45 16.53
CA LYS A 66 -5.37 -4.50 16.57
C LYS A 66 -5.90 -3.06 16.57
N GLN A 67 -5.30 -2.22 17.40
CA GLN A 67 -5.62 -0.80 17.48
C GLN A 67 -4.59 0.02 16.70
N VAL A 68 -4.98 1.23 16.29
CA VAL A 68 -4.07 2.15 15.61
C VAL A 68 -2.90 2.57 16.51
N PRO A 69 -1.70 2.84 15.94
CA PRO A 69 -1.39 2.79 14.50
C PRO A 69 -1.25 1.37 13.95
N LEU A 70 -1.86 1.11 12.79
CA LEU A 70 -1.82 -0.18 12.10
C LEU A 70 -0.76 -0.14 10.99
N SER A 71 0.29 -0.94 11.10
CA SER A 71 1.29 -1.06 10.04
C SER A 71 0.71 -1.76 8.81
N PHE A 72 1.07 -1.28 7.63
CA PHE A 72 0.73 -1.91 6.36
C PHE A 72 1.93 -2.00 5.44
N GLU A 73 1.87 -2.97 4.54
CA GLU A 73 2.81 -3.17 3.45
C GLU A 73 2.01 -3.30 2.16
N LEU A 74 2.32 -2.47 1.17
CA LEU A 74 1.63 -2.44 -0.12
C LEU A 74 2.65 -2.68 -1.24
N SER A 75 2.60 -3.86 -1.82
CA SER A 75 3.43 -4.20 -2.98
C SER A 75 2.81 -3.69 -4.28
N TYR A 76 3.62 -3.05 -5.12
CA TYR A 76 3.22 -2.46 -6.39
C TYR A 76 4.28 -2.69 -7.46
N ASP A 77 3.88 -2.70 -8.74
CA ASP A 77 4.82 -2.77 -9.85
C ASP A 77 5.42 -1.38 -10.13
N SER A 78 6.73 -1.25 -9.96
CA SER A 78 7.43 0.01 -10.21
C SER A 78 7.58 0.35 -11.69
N ASN A 79 7.31 -0.56 -12.61
CA ASN A 79 7.17 -0.26 -14.04
C ASN A 79 5.93 0.59 -14.34
N GLU A 80 4.90 0.53 -13.47
CA GLU A 80 3.71 1.40 -13.61
C GLU A 80 3.95 2.82 -13.09
N ILE A 81 5.03 3.04 -12.35
CA ILE A 81 5.42 4.36 -11.84
C ILE A 81 6.17 5.13 -12.91
N LYS A 82 5.61 6.26 -13.30
CA LYS A 82 6.12 7.16 -14.33
C LYS A 82 6.72 8.41 -13.71
N PRO A 83 7.87 8.89 -14.22
CA PRO A 83 8.34 10.22 -13.89
C PRO A 83 7.31 11.27 -14.36
N ASN A 84 7.10 12.31 -13.55
CA ASN A 84 6.09 13.37 -13.75
C ASN A 84 4.62 12.99 -13.49
N HIS A 85 4.36 11.84 -12.89
CA HIS A 85 3.05 11.51 -12.36
C HIS A 85 2.99 11.76 -10.85
N THR A 86 1.77 11.84 -10.34
CA THR A 86 1.49 12.09 -8.94
C THR A 86 0.68 10.93 -8.40
N TYR A 87 1.15 10.34 -7.29
CA TYR A 87 0.59 9.13 -6.72
C TYR A 87 0.04 9.39 -5.33
N SER A 88 -1.14 8.85 -5.04
CA SER A 88 -1.81 8.96 -3.76
C SER A 88 -1.93 7.59 -3.10
N VAL A 89 -1.61 7.53 -1.81
CA VAL A 89 -1.93 6.37 -0.98
C VAL A 89 -3.17 6.71 -0.18
N ARG A 90 -4.23 5.92 -0.37
CA ARG A 90 -5.47 6.05 0.40
C ARG A 90 -5.67 4.86 1.30
N ALA A 91 -6.11 5.11 2.53
CA ALA A 91 -6.56 4.10 3.46
C ALA A 91 -8.06 4.30 3.73
N ARG A 92 -8.82 3.22 3.70
CA ARG A 92 -10.22 3.19 4.12
C ARG A 92 -10.44 2.08 5.12
N ILE A 93 -11.33 2.32 6.07
CA ILE A 93 -11.69 1.35 7.10
C ILE A 93 -13.19 1.09 6.98
N GLU A 94 -13.54 -0.17 6.80
CA GLU A 94 -14.90 -0.66 6.67
C GLU A 94 -15.22 -1.55 7.88
N VAL A 95 -16.43 -1.44 8.41
CA VAL A 95 -16.92 -2.26 9.52
C VAL A 95 -18.28 -2.79 9.13
N ASP A 96 -18.47 -4.11 9.17
CA ASP A 96 -19.70 -4.77 8.71
C ASP A 96 -20.12 -4.34 7.28
N GLY A 97 -19.12 -4.16 6.40
CA GLY A 97 -19.34 -3.72 5.01
C GLY A 97 -19.73 -2.25 4.84
N LYS A 98 -19.67 -1.44 5.91
CA LYS A 98 -19.94 0.00 5.87
C LYS A 98 -18.65 0.80 6.01
N LEU A 99 -18.42 1.75 5.10
CA LEU A 99 -17.32 2.70 5.22
C LEU A 99 -17.45 3.51 6.51
N ARG A 100 -16.41 3.49 7.34
CA ARG A 100 -16.35 4.22 8.62
C ARG A 100 -15.32 5.34 8.60
N PHE A 101 -14.16 5.09 8.03
CA PHE A 101 -13.08 6.05 7.94
C PHE A 101 -12.43 6.00 6.56
N ILE A 102 -11.98 7.15 6.08
CA ILE A 102 -11.19 7.28 4.86
C ILE A 102 -10.12 8.36 5.07
N SER A 103 -8.92 8.14 4.55
CA SER A 103 -7.86 9.13 4.56
C SER A 103 -8.18 10.25 3.57
N ASP A 104 -8.20 11.49 4.04
CA ASP A 104 -8.54 12.69 3.24
C ASP A 104 -7.31 13.33 2.57
N THR A 105 -6.09 13.00 3.00
CA THR A 105 -4.88 13.74 2.61
C THR A 105 -4.08 13.00 1.53
N HIS A 106 -3.68 13.74 0.48
CA HIS A 106 -2.76 13.33 -0.58
C HIS A 106 -1.43 14.08 -0.48
#